data_AF-A0A9P5YF81-F1
#
_entry.id   AF-A0A9P5YF81-F1
#
_cell.length_a   1.000
_cell.length_b   1.000
_cell.length_c   1.000
_cell.angle_alpha   90.00
_cell.angle_beta   90.00
_cell.angle_gamma   90.00
#
_symmetry.space_group_name_H-M   'P 1'
#
loop_
_entity.id
_entity.type
_entity.pdbx_description
1 polymer ?
#
loop_
_entity_poly.entity_id
_entity_poly.type
_entity_poly.pdbx_seq_one_letter_code
_entity_poly.pdbx_strand_id
1 'polypeptide(L)'
;MDSAEFHAAVYETVRLIPPCRVTSYGHIAKLIGMPNHSRHVGQALKFLSPNTNPPVPWHRVIGASGAISSRGPGTQGAQRQAEALTAEGIEVSTGRTGDLRIDFSSWGWFPQPGEITREGGREYEPEEVAS
;
A
#
# COMPACT_ATOMS: atom_id res chain seq x y z
N MET A 1 2.18 19.39 2.73
CA MET A 1 2.83 18.07 2.77
C MET A 1 4.04 18.10 1.86
N ASP A 2 5.23 18.13 2.44
CA ASP A 2 6.46 17.90 1.70
C ASP A 2 6.64 16.40 1.35
N SER A 3 7.73 16.06 0.64
CA SER A 3 7.99 14.69 0.21
C SER A 3 8.23 13.71 1.37
N ALA A 4 8.84 14.18 2.45
CA ALA A 4 9.14 13.36 3.62
C ALA A 4 7.85 13.04 4.40
N GLU A 5 7.00 14.04 4.61
CA GLU A 5 5.68 13.89 5.21
C GLU A 5 4.80 12.94 4.37
N PHE A 6 4.86 13.05 3.04
CA PHE A 6 4.13 12.16 2.13
C PHE A 6 4.58 10.70 2.26
N HIS A 7 5.89 10.45 2.25
CA HIS A 7 6.43 9.09 2.43
C HIS A 7 6.03 8.52 3.80
N ALA A 8 6.12 9.32 4.86
CA ALA A 8 5.72 8.91 6.21
C ALA A 8 4.23 8.51 6.24
N ALA A 9 3.34 9.34 5.70
CA ALA A 9 1.90 9.06 5.64
C ALA A 9 1.59 7.77 4.84
N VAL A 10 2.29 7.56 3.71
CA VAL A 10 2.18 6.31 2.93
C VAL A 10 2.60 5.11 3.77
N TYR A 11 3.76 5.15 4.43
CA TYR A 11 4.28 4.03 5.20
C TYR A 11 3.41 3.69 6.40
N GLU A 12 2.94 4.70 7.13
CA GLU A 12 1.98 4.52 8.21
C GLU A 12 0.70 3.85 7.73
N THR A 13 0.12 4.34 6.64
CA THR A 13 -1.13 3.77 6.09
C THR A 13 -0.94 2.33 5.62
N VAL A 14 0.20 2.01 5.00
CA VAL A 14 0.51 0.65 4.54
C VAL A 14 0.69 -0.32 5.71
N ARG A 15 1.19 0.13 6.86
CA ARG A 15 1.29 -0.69 8.08
C ARG A 15 -0.08 -1.05 8.67
N LEU A 16 -1.13 -0.30 8.35
CA LEU A 16 -2.49 -0.55 8.82
C LEU A 16 -3.17 -1.69 8.03
N ILE A 17 -2.62 -2.09 6.88
CA ILE A 17 -3.17 -3.20 6.09
C ILE A 17 -3.02 -4.50 6.90
N PRO A 18 -4.12 -5.19 7.25
CA PRO A 18 -4.05 -6.45 8.00
C PRO A 18 -3.26 -7.53 7.26
N PRO A 19 -2.73 -8.54 7.97
CA PRO A 19 -2.24 -9.76 7.31
C PRO A 19 -3.35 -10.43 6.49
N CYS A 20 -2.95 -11.16 5.45
CA CYS A 20 -3.88 -11.84 4.54
C CYS A 20 -4.86 -10.87 3.83
N ARG A 21 -4.46 -9.61 3.66
CA ARG A 21 -5.24 -8.57 2.97
C ARG A 21 -4.37 -7.74 2.04
N VAL A 22 -4.99 -7.23 0.98
CA VAL A 22 -4.34 -6.36 -0.01
C VAL A 22 -5.17 -5.12 -0.28
N THR A 23 -4.49 -4.08 -0.74
CA THR A 23 -5.15 -2.86 -1.22
C THR A 23 -4.47 -2.34 -2.48
N SER A 24 -4.97 -1.23 -3.02
CA SER A 24 -4.39 -0.62 -4.22
C SER A 24 -3.59 0.65 -3.92
N TYR A 25 -2.63 0.98 -4.79
CA TYR A 25 -1.91 2.26 -4.72
C TYR A 25 -2.85 3.48 -4.70
N GLY A 26 -3.92 3.43 -5.49
CA GLY A 26 -4.92 4.49 -5.51
C GLY A 26 -5.72 4.57 -4.22
N HIS A 27 -5.97 3.45 -3.56
CA HIS A 27 -6.67 3.44 -2.29
C HIS A 27 -5.81 3.99 -1.15
N ILE A 28 -4.52 3.65 -1.09
CA ILE A 28 -3.59 4.30 -0.16
C ILE A 28 -3.58 5.82 -0.38
N ALA A 29 -3.50 6.26 -1.64
CA ALA A 29 -3.55 7.68 -2.00
C ALA A 29 -4.86 8.34 -1.52
N LYS A 30 -6.00 7.65 -1.62
CA LYS A 30 -7.29 8.11 -1.08
C LYS A 30 -7.26 8.23 0.45
N LEU A 31 -6.72 7.24 1.15
CA LEU A 31 -6.69 7.21 2.62
C LEU A 31 -5.84 8.34 3.23
N ILE A 32 -4.76 8.74 2.55
CA ILE A 32 -3.92 9.88 2.98
C ILE A 32 -4.43 11.24 2.49
N GLY A 33 -5.63 11.31 1.91
CA GLY A 33 -6.23 12.56 1.42
C GLY A 33 -5.67 13.07 0.08
N MET A 34 -4.94 12.25 -0.68
CA MET A 34 -4.29 12.62 -1.94
C MET A 34 -4.69 11.69 -3.10
N PRO A 35 -5.98 11.61 -3.48
CA PRO A 35 -6.51 10.58 -4.38
C PRO A 35 -5.82 10.48 -5.76
N ASN A 36 -5.25 11.58 -6.26
CA ASN A 36 -4.56 11.64 -7.55
C ASN A 36 -3.07 11.19 -7.49
N HIS A 37 -2.58 10.73 -6.33
CA HIS A 37 -1.15 10.46 -6.09
C HIS A 37 -0.77 8.98 -6.12
N SER A 38 -1.57 8.10 -6.74
CA SER A 38 -1.30 6.66 -6.81
C SER A 38 0.10 6.30 -7.34
N ARG A 39 0.59 7.02 -8.36
CA ARG A 39 1.96 6.85 -8.89
C ARG A 39 3.03 7.25 -7.87
N HIS A 40 2.79 8.29 -7.08
CA HIS A 40 3.71 8.75 -6.04
C HIS A 40 3.77 7.74 -4.87
N VAL A 41 2.64 7.11 -4.51
CA VAL A 41 2.63 5.99 -3.55
C VAL A 41 3.55 4.86 -4.05
N GLY A 42 3.44 4.48 -5.32
CA GLY A 42 4.32 3.49 -5.92
C GLY A 42 5.80 3.88 -5.88
N GLN A 43 6.12 5.16 -6.08
CA GLN A 43 7.49 5.67 -5.94
C GLN A 43 7.98 5.60 -4.49
N ALA A 44 7.18 6.03 -3.52
CA ALA A 44 7.51 5.93 -2.10
C ALA A 44 7.87 4.48 -1.71
N LEU A 45 7.03 3.51 -2.09
CA LEU A 45 7.27 2.09 -1.82
C LEU A 45 8.45 1.50 -2.61
N LYS A 46 8.86 2.13 -3.73
CA LYS A 46 10.06 1.73 -4.48
C LYS A 46 11.34 2.18 -3.77
N PHE A 47 11.32 3.32 -3.08
CA PHE A 47 12.46 3.87 -2.34
C PHE A 47 12.54 3.43 -0.87
N LEU A 48 11.61 2.56 -0.45
CA LEU A 48 11.60 2.00 0.90
C LEU A 48 12.92 1.26 1.19
N SER A 49 13.60 1.69 2.25
CA SER A 49 14.81 1.02 2.74
C SER A 49 14.45 -0.31 3.41
N PRO A 50 15.22 -1.40 3.19
CA PRO A 50 15.01 -2.65 3.91
C PRO A 50 15.20 -2.52 5.44
N ASN A 51 15.91 -1.49 5.91
CA ASN A 51 16.15 -1.23 7.33
C ASN A 51 15.05 -0.37 7.98
N THR A 52 13.96 -0.09 7.28
CA THR A 52 12.86 0.71 7.84
C THR A 52 12.20 -0.03 9.01
N ASN A 53 12.14 0.61 10.17
CA ASN A 53 11.56 0.06 11.40
C ASN A 53 10.43 0.97 11.91
N PRO A 54 9.22 0.46 12.20
CA PRO A 54 8.76 -0.91 11.94
C PRO A 54 8.69 -1.22 10.43
N PRO A 55 8.81 -2.51 10.05
CA PRO A 55 8.77 -2.92 8.65
C PRO A 55 7.45 -2.49 8.00
N VAL A 56 7.52 -2.13 6.72
CA VAL A 56 6.36 -1.73 5.92
C VAL A 56 5.97 -2.88 5.00
N PRO A 57 4.75 -3.45 5.09
CA PRO A 57 4.32 -4.60 4.29
C PRO A 57 3.97 -4.18 2.86
N TRP A 58 4.97 -3.69 2.12
CA TRP A 58 4.81 -3.12 0.78
C TRP A 58 4.19 -4.11 -0.22
N HIS A 59 4.37 -5.42 -0.01
CA HIS A 59 3.83 -6.46 -0.89
C HIS A 59 2.30 -6.51 -0.88
N ARG A 60 1.65 -5.97 0.16
CA ARG A 60 0.18 -5.87 0.26
C ARG A 60 -0.44 -4.76 -0.61
N VAL A 61 0.37 -3.96 -1.30
CA VAL A 61 -0.11 -2.87 -2.19
C VAL A 61 0.10 -3.25 -3.65
N ILE A 62 -1.00 -3.34 -4.41
CA ILE A 62 -1.01 -3.79 -5.82
C ILE A 62 -1.73 -2.81 -6.75
N GLY A 63 -1.77 -3.13 -8.05
CA GLY A 63 -2.48 -2.32 -9.05
C GLY A 63 -4.00 -2.30 -8.81
N ALA A 64 -4.68 -1.23 -9.23
CA ALA A 64 -6.13 -1.08 -9.06
C ALA A 64 -6.97 -2.15 -9.79
N SER A 65 -6.38 -2.84 -10.77
CA SER A 65 -7.01 -3.96 -11.47
C SER A 65 -6.88 -5.30 -10.73
N GLY A 66 -6.17 -5.33 -9.59
CA GLY A 66 -5.77 -6.55 -8.90
C GLY A 66 -4.49 -7.18 -9.46
N ALA A 67 -3.88 -6.60 -10.50
CA ALA A 67 -2.63 -7.09 -11.05
C ALA A 67 -1.43 -6.72 -10.15
N ILE A 68 -0.55 -7.69 -9.93
CA ILE A 68 0.75 -7.50 -9.29
C ILE A 68 1.66 -6.80 -10.31
N SER A 69 2.12 -5.59 -9.96
CA SER A 69 2.88 -4.76 -10.91
C SER A 69 4.24 -5.36 -11.21
N SER A 70 4.50 -5.61 -12.50
CA SER A 70 5.86 -5.91 -12.97
C SER A 70 6.74 -4.68 -12.76
N ARG A 71 7.87 -4.85 -12.05
CA ARG A 71 8.84 -3.76 -11.80
C ARG A 71 9.82 -3.55 -12.97
N GLY A 72 9.42 -3.96 -14.19
CA GLY A 72 10.18 -3.84 -15.43
C GLY A 72 10.52 -5.19 -16.07
N PRO A 73 10.87 -5.23 -17.37
CA PRO A 73 11.26 -6.46 -18.08
C PRO A 73 12.46 -7.15 -17.39
N GLY A 74 12.41 -8.48 -17.26
CA GLY A 74 13.48 -9.27 -16.65
C GLY A 74 13.62 -9.13 -15.13
N THR A 75 12.70 -8.43 -14.47
CA THR A 75 12.72 -8.29 -13.01
C THR A 75 11.95 -9.41 -12.33
N GLN A 76 12.47 -9.90 -11.21
CA GLN A 76 11.78 -10.86 -10.33
C GLN A 76 10.81 -10.17 -9.35
N GLY A 77 10.49 -8.88 -9.56
CA GLY A 77 9.74 -8.07 -8.61
C GLY A 77 8.31 -8.55 -8.39
N ALA A 78 7.61 -8.87 -9.49
CA ALA A 78 6.25 -9.39 -9.41
C ALA A 78 6.21 -10.77 -8.75
N GLN A 79 7.18 -11.63 -9.08
CA GLN A 79 7.28 -12.98 -8.52
C GLN A 79 7.55 -12.94 -7.01
N ARG A 80 8.51 -12.13 -6.55
CA ARG A 80 8.79 -11.95 -5.11
C ARG A 80 7.59 -11.39 -4.34
N GLN A 81 6.85 -10.46 -4.95
CA GLN A 81 5.64 -9.93 -4.35
C GLN A 81 4.55 -11.01 -4.24
N ALA A 82 4.38 -11.84 -5.28
CA ALA A 82 3.46 -12.96 -5.26
C ALA A 82 3.84 -13.99 -4.19
N GLU A 83 5.12 -14.37 -4.08
CA GLU A 83 5.62 -15.29 -3.06
C GLU A 83 5.34 -14.78 -1.63
N ALA A 84 5.56 -13.49 -1.39
CA ALA A 84 5.26 -12.89 -0.09
C ALA A 84 3.76 -12.89 0.23
N LEU A 85 2.89 -12.68 -0.77
CA LEU A 85 1.44 -12.76 -0.60
C LEU A 85 0.97 -14.20 -0.36
N THR A 86 1.49 -15.16 -1.13
CA THR A 86 1.20 -16.59 -0.94
C THR A 86 1.66 -17.08 0.44
N ALA A 87 2.78 -16.57 0.96
CA ALA A 87 3.24 -16.87 2.32
C ALA A 87 2.28 -16.38 3.41
N GLU A 88 1.45 -15.37 3.13
CA GLU A 88 0.34 -14.94 3.99
C GLU A 88 -0.95 -15.73 3.73
N GLY A 89 -0.95 -16.71 2.83
CA GLY A 89 -2.12 -17.51 2.47
C GLY A 89 -3.05 -16.84 1.46
N ILE A 90 -2.61 -15.77 0.79
CA ILE A 90 -3.39 -15.11 -0.26
C ILE A 90 -3.26 -15.89 -1.56
N GLU A 91 -4.39 -16.19 -2.20
CA GLU A 91 -4.42 -16.87 -3.49
C GLU A 91 -3.99 -15.92 -4.63
N VAL A 92 -2.94 -16.33 -5.36
CA VAL A 92 -2.45 -15.65 -6.56
C VAL A 92 -2.90 -16.43 -7.79
N SER A 93 -3.61 -15.76 -8.69
CA SER A 93 -4.08 -16.32 -9.96
C SER A 93 -3.31 -15.75 -11.15
N THR A 94 -3.29 -16.45 -12.27
CA THR A 94 -2.71 -15.95 -13.53
C THR A 94 -3.81 -15.44 -14.44
N GLY A 95 -3.72 -14.18 -14.86
CA GLY A 95 -4.63 -13.55 -15.80
C GLY A 95 -4.47 -14.08 -17.22
N ARG A 96 -5.43 -13.73 -18.09
CA ARG A 96 -5.43 -14.11 -19.52
C ARG A 96 -4.19 -13.66 -20.28
N THR A 97 -3.57 -12.57 -19.83
CA THR A 97 -2.35 -12.00 -20.39
C THR A 97 -1.07 -12.51 -19.73
N GLY A 98 -1.17 -13.49 -18.81
CA GLY A 98 -0.04 -14.06 -18.08
C GLY A 98 0.42 -13.23 -16.87
N ASP A 99 -0.27 -12.14 -16.54
CA ASP A 99 0.00 -11.33 -15.36
C ASP A 99 -0.51 -12.01 -14.08
N LEU A 100 0.22 -11.88 -12.99
CA LEU A 100 -0.20 -12.38 -11.68
C LEU A 100 -1.24 -11.43 -11.08
N ARG A 101 -2.32 -11.98 -10.51
CA ARG A 101 -3.48 -11.22 -10.04
C ARG A 101 -4.01 -11.73 -8.71
N ILE A 102 -4.54 -10.80 -7.93
CA ILE A 102 -5.30 -11.05 -6.70
C ILE A 102 -6.75 -10.63 -6.93
N ASP A 103 -7.68 -11.47 -6.46
CA ASP A 103 -9.09 -11.10 -6.39
C ASP A 103 -9.37 -10.21 -5.18
N PHE A 104 -9.72 -8.96 -5.44
CA PHE A 104 -10.10 -8.01 -4.39
C PHE A 104 -11.41 -8.36 -3.69
N SER A 105 -12.30 -9.14 -4.31
CA SER A 105 -13.55 -9.54 -3.64
C SER A 105 -13.28 -10.47 -2.46
N SER A 106 -12.23 -11.29 -2.55
CA SER A 106 -11.80 -12.23 -1.52
C SER A 106 -10.80 -11.63 -0.53
N TRP A 107 -9.86 -10.82 -1.02
CA TRP A 107 -8.67 -10.39 -0.24
C TRP A 107 -8.57 -8.87 -0.03
N GLY A 108 -9.52 -8.09 -0.55
CA GLY A 108 -9.47 -6.64 -0.52
C GLY A 108 -9.62 -6.03 0.88
N TRP A 109 -8.84 -4.99 1.14
CA TRP A 109 -8.98 -4.09 2.29
C TRP A 109 -9.18 -2.66 1.78
N PHE A 110 -10.41 -2.19 1.90
CA PHE A 110 -10.89 -0.91 1.35
C PHE A 110 -11.76 -0.12 2.34
N PRO A 111 -11.25 0.22 3.54
CA PRO A 111 -11.98 1.08 4.47
C PRO A 111 -12.23 2.47 3.89
N GLN A 112 -13.24 3.17 4.40
CA GLN A 112 -13.44 4.58 4.10
C GLN A 112 -12.42 5.44 4.87
N PRO A 113 -12.02 6.60 4.30
CA PRO A 113 -11.30 7.60 5.06
C PRO A 113 -12.07 7.96 6.34
N GLY A 114 -11.40 7.88 7.49
CA GLY A 114 -12.01 8.10 8.81
C GLY A 114 -12.45 6.83 9.55
N GLU A 115 -12.58 5.68 8.89
CA GLU A 115 -12.86 4.40 9.58
C GLU A 115 -11.62 3.77 10.21
N ILE A 116 -10.43 4.24 9.84
CA ILE A 116 -9.17 3.74 10.39
C ILE A 116 -8.86 4.50 11.68
N THR A 117 -9.36 4.01 12.81
CA THR A 117 -8.94 4.48 14.14
C THR A 117 -7.51 4.02 14.39
N ARG A 118 -6.58 4.97 14.46
CA ARG A 118 -5.21 4.73 14.93
C ARG A 118 -5.27 4.44 16.43
N GLU A 119 -5.46 3.19 16.83
CA GLU A 119 -5.20 2.81 18.21
C GLU A 119 -3.68 2.96 18.47
N GLY A 120 -3.31 4.10 19.06
CA GLY A 120 -1.94 4.39 19.52
C GLY A 120 -1.16 5.52 18.81
N GLY A 121 -1.81 6.43 18.07
CA GLY A 121 -1.12 7.58 17.44
C GLY A 121 -1.62 8.91 18.02
N ARG A 122 -0.71 9.75 18.52
CA ARG A 122 -0.99 11.09 19.09
C ARG A 122 -2.00 11.86 18.24
N GLU A 123 -2.98 12.42 18.93
CA GLU A 123 -3.91 13.43 18.43
C GLU A 123 -3.08 14.55 17.77
N TYR A 124 -3.30 14.79 16.48
CA TYR A 124 -2.79 15.97 15.82
C TYR A 124 -3.72 17.11 16.23
N GLU A 125 -3.36 17.83 17.28
CA GLU A 125 -4.00 19.09 17.62
C GLU A 125 -3.58 20.12 16.57
N PRO A 126 -4.51 20.69 15.78
CA PRO A 126 -4.18 21.79 14.90
C PRO A 126 -3.80 22.98 15.77
N GLU A 127 -2.53 23.37 15.73
CA GLU A 127 -2.03 24.58 16.35
C GLU A 127 -2.85 25.78 15.86
N GLU A 128 -3.64 26.35 16.77
CA GLU A 128 -4.41 27.57 16.55
C GLU A 128 -3.44 28.68 16.12
N VAL A 129 -3.59 29.12 14.87
CA VAL A 129 -2.95 30.33 14.38
C VAL A 129 -3.55 31.53 15.11
N ALA A 130 -2.87 31.95 16.18
CA ALA A 130 -3.17 33.18 16.89
C ALA A 130 -3.17 34.36 15.91
N SER A 131 -4.29 35.11 15.91
CA SER A 131 -4.43 36.40 15.22
C SER A 131 -3.71 37.53 15.96
#